data_AF-A0A380ZEC4-F1
#
_entry.id   AF-A0A380ZEC4-F1
#
_cell.length_a   1.000
_cell.length_b   1.000
_cell.length_c   1.000
_cell.angle_alpha   90.00
_cell.angle_beta   90.00
_cell.angle_gamma   90.00
#
_symmetry.space_group_name_H-M   'P 1'
#
loop_
_entity.id
_entity.type
_entity.pdbx_description
1 polymer ?
#
loop_
_entity_poly.entity_id
_entity_poly.type
_entity_poly.pdbx_seq_one_letter_code
_entity_poly.pdbx_strand_id
1 'polypeptide(L)' 'MNIIELAMYQLLVPIKVEGKTYTEITLRRPNFKDLKAIQSKEGDEQSIEMIACLSG' A
#
# COMPACT_ATOMS: atom_id res chain seq x y z
N MET A 1 6.81 -22.59 -1.81
CA MET A 1 6.80 -21.43 -2.72
C MET A 1 5.66 -20.53 -2.26
N ASN A 2 5.96 -19.40 -1.61
CA ASN A 2 4.90 -18.47 -1.19
C ASN A 2 4.46 -17.69 -2.43
N ILE A 3 3.24 -17.96 -2.89
CA ILE A 3 2.62 -17.18 -3.95
C ILE A 3 2.20 -15.85 -3.31
N ILE A 4 2.78 -14.75 -3.78
CA ILE A 4 2.38 -13.41 -3.35
C ILE A 4 1.18 -13.04 -4.21
N GLU A 5 0.00 -12.98 -3.60
CA GLU A 5 -1.19 -12.45 -4.26
C GLU A 5 -1.12 -10.92 -4.29
N LEU A 6 -1.10 -10.39 -5.51
CA LEU A 6 -1.10 -8.96 -5.80
C LEU A 6 -2.50 -8.53 -6.26
N ALA A 7 -2.94 -7.36 -5.81
CA ALA A 7 -4.16 -6.71 -6.24
C ALA A 7 -3.84 -5.30 -6.73
N MET A 8 -4.45 -4.91 -7.85
CA MET A 8 -4.25 -3.60 -8.46
C MET A 8 -5.49 -2.73 -8.22
N TYR A 9 -5.27 -1.50 -7.79
CA TYR A 9 -6.31 -0.56 -7.43
C TYR A 9 -6.13 0.75 -8.19
N GLN A 10 -7.23 1.30 -8.73
CA GLN A 10 -7.22 2.64 -9.32
C GLN A 10 -7.24 3.69 -8.22
N LEU A 11 -6.40 4.71 -8.37
CA LEU A 11 -6.35 5.85 -7.47
C LEU A 11 -7.52 6.78 -7.77
N LEU A 12 -8.20 7.25 -6.72
CA LEU A 12 -9.28 8.22 -6.84
C LEU A 12 -8.79 9.55 -7.46
N VAL A 13 -7.56 9.94 -7.13
CA VAL A 13 -6.89 11.12 -7.67
C VAL A 13 -5.49 10.70 -8.16
N PRO A 14 -5.11 11.01 -9.41
CA PRO A 14 -3.78 10.69 -9.91
C PRO A 14 -2.68 11.40 -9.12
N ILE A 15 -1.57 10.70 -8.86
CA ILE A 15 -0.42 11.23 -8.13
C ILE A 15 0.69 11.57 -9.13
N LYS A 16 1.29 12.76 -9.01
CA LYS A 16 2.47 13.16 -9.79
C LYS A 16 3.74 13.06 -8.96
N VAL A 17 4.70 12.23 -9.40
CA VAL A 17 6.01 12.07 -8.76
C VAL A 17 7.07 12.10 -9.86
N GLU A 18 8.08 12.97 -9.70
CA GLU A 18 9.20 13.12 -10.65
C GLU A 18 8.76 13.29 -12.12
N GLY A 19 7.69 14.07 -12.35
CA GLY A 19 7.14 14.32 -13.68
C GLY A 19 6.32 13.17 -14.28
N LYS A 20 6.24 12.02 -13.60
CA LYS A 20 5.37 10.89 -13.99
C LYS A 20 4.03 10.98 -13.28
N THR A 21 2.96 10.61 -13.98
CA THR A 21 1.61 10.51 -13.40
C THR A 21 1.29 9.05 -13.14
N TYR A 22 0.87 8.74 -11.92
CA TYR A 22 0.44 7.43 -11.47
C TYR A 22 -1.06 7.47 -11.24
N THR A 23 -1.79 6.55 -11.87
CA THR A 23 -3.25 6.42 -11.74
C THR A 23 -3.65 5.15 -11.00
N GLU A 24 -2.71 4.25 -10.74
CA GLU A 24 -2.95 2.96 -10.10
C GLU A 24 -1.85 2.61 -9.12
N ILE A 25 -2.18 1.73 -8.18
CA ILE A 25 -1.25 1.17 -7.20
C ILE A 25 -1.47 -0.34 -7.10
N THR A 26 -0.37 -1.09 -7.03
CA THR A 26 -0.39 -2.52 -6.78
C THR A 26 -0.01 -2.77 -5.33
N LEU A 27 -0.84 -3.53 -4.62
CA LEU A 27 -0.63 -3.89 -3.23
C LEU A 27 -0.69 -5.40 -3.08
N ARG A 28 0.19 -5.97 -2.25
CA ARG A 28 0.08 -7.36 -1.83
C ARG A 28 -0.89 -7.51 -0.66
N ARG A 29 -1.35 -8.74 -0.40
CA ARG A 29 -2.07 -9.02 0.86
C ARG A 29 -1.16 -8.84 2.08
N PRO A 30 -1.69 -8.27 3.18
CA PRO A 30 -0.96 -8.15 4.43
C PRO A 30 -0.69 -9.52 5.05
N ASN A 31 0.52 -9.68 5.59
CA ASN A 31 0.88 -10.77 6.48
C ASN A 31 0.83 -10.28 7.94
N PHE A 32 1.05 -11.19 8.91
CA PHE A 32 0.96 -10.88 10.33
C PHE A 32 1.91 -9.74 10.79
N LYS A 33 3.11 -9.63 10.21
CA LYS A 33 4.05 -8.56 10.56
C LYS A 33 3.54 -7.21 10.09
N ASP A 34 2.96 -7.14 8.90
CA ASP A 34 2.38 -5.90 8.37
C ASP A 34 1.21 -5.45 9.25
N LEU A 35 0.32 -6.38 9.60
CA LEU A 35 -0.83 -6.07 10.47
C LEU A 35 -0.37 -5.50 11.82
N LYS A 36 0.70 -6.05 12.39
CA LYS A 36 1.28 -5.54 13.64
C LYS A 36 1.85 -4.13 13.48
N ALA A 37 2.52 -3.84 12.37
CA ALA A 37 3.05 -2.50 12.09
C ALA A 37 1.92 -1.48 11.92
N ILE A 38 0.91 -1.81 11.11
CA ILE A 38 -0.25 -0.95 10.83
C ILE A 38 -1.06 -0.68 12.11
N GLN A 39 -1.32 -1.69 12.94
CA GLN A 39 -2.07 -1.53 14.20
C GLN A 39 -1.35 -0.68 15.25
N SER A 40 -0.03 -0.47 15.12
CA SER A 40 0.72 0.41 16.03
C SER A 40 0.55 1.90 15.72
N LYS A 41 -0.19 2.22 14.65
CA LYS A 41 -0.46 3.57 14.14
C LYS A 41 -1.96 3.84 14.14
N GLU A 42 -2.33 5.11 14.19
CA GLU A 42 -3.73 5.57 14.16
C GLU A 42 -3.93 6.66 13.10
N GLY A 43 -5.17 6.86 12.65
CA GLY A 43 -5.55 7.91 11.71
C GLY A 43 -4.81 7.84 10.37
N ASP A 44 -4.34 9.00 9.90
CA ASP A 44 -3.65 9.10 8.61
C ASP A 44 -2.31 8.34 8.60
N GLU A 45 -1.60 8.28 9.73
CA GLU A 45 -0.35 7.52 9.85
C GLU A 45 -0.56 6.03 9.63
N GLN A 46 -1.70 5.48 10.09
CA GLN A 46 -2.05 4.09 9.85
C GLN A 46 -2.24 3.81 8.36
N SER A 47 -2.86 4.74 7.64
CA SER A 47 -3.10 4.61 6.20
C SER A 47 -1.80 4.69 5.41
N ILE A 48 -0.90 5.61 5.79
CA ILE A 48 0.45 5.73 5.20
C ILE A 48 1.25 4.45 5.43
N GLU A 49 1.26 3.94 6.67
CA GLU A 49 1.98 2.71 7.02
C GLU A 49 1.42 1.50 6.26
N MET A 50 0.09 1.42 6.11
CA MET A 50 -0.56 0.37 5.32
C MET A 50 -0.11 0.40 3.87
N ILE A 51 -0.15 1.57 3.22
CA ILE A 51 0.28 1.68 1.84
C ILE A 51 1.75 1.29 1.73
N ALA A 52 2.63 1.86 2.57
CA ALA A 52 4.07 1.59 2.54
C ALA A 52 4.43 0.11 2.76
N CYS A 53 3.77 -0.57 3.71
CA CYS A 53 4.02 -1.98 4.00
C CYS A 53 3.57 -2.92 2.86
N LEU A 54 2.54 -2.53 2.12
CA LEU A 54 1.89 -3.36 1.11
C LEU A 54 2.30 -3.02 -0.32
N SER A 55 2.84 -1.82 -0.55
CA SER A 55 3.47 -1.40 -1.80
C SER A 55 4.92 -1.87 -1.79
N GLY A 56 5.21 -2.93 -2.54
CA GLY A 56 6.54 -3.51 -2.67
C GLY A 56 6.56 -4.51 -3.80
#